data_AF-H0SMD1-F1
#
_entry.id   AF-H0SMD1-F1
#
_cell.length_a   1.000
_cell.length_b   1.000
_cell.length_c   1.000
_cell.angle_alpha   90.00
_cell.angle_beta   90.00
_cell.angle_gamma   90.00
#
_symmetry.space_group_name_H-M   'P 1'
#
loop_
_entity.id
_entity.type
_entity.pdbx_description
1 polymer ?
#
loop_
_entity_poly.entity_id
_entity_poly.type
_entity_poly.pdbx_seq_one_letter_code
_entity_poly.pdbx_strand_id
1 'polypeptide(L)'
;MTQLPVQGWYDSADIPAGGRFPEEIRNGVLNSSALVAVLTDSWSSREWCRRELLEAKLAARPLIVVDAIEARVIRLFPYLGNAVTLRWRAAIASSDIMDTAWVELRKNWEAEDAALVIEAALLEALRYQYEHRRLLRSIAGNEVALGTPPEALTLAHLPQGTSRVWYPDPPLGREELDRLQPISAAKIDLTTPLSELARWKRPTGIQTVAVSLSTAPDTDLYGGSPEHLATFADDLVLYLLIAGLRVAYGGVLGHDALQNGIIVGDDINYVERLLAMVRSHSLLFSEVVGKPPVPIENWVAWPIHLRFGEAELRCYGQEATLKDLPPPPDLGLTAQELNASVNAFVPPDTPVRRYAWAKSLTFMRTSMQQGTSARIAMGGRLTDYKGLWPGVLEEGIITLRAGQPLYLLGLFGGAARLLLDVLRGIKRDELTSPWLSALPGSDELRDEYRRRGQTFQTPEELSAELAQRGASGLSTVLNNGLSEDENIELVNADDPQRIVALILKGLRSKLAP
;
A
#
# COMPACT_ATOMS: atom_id res chain seq x y z
N MET A 1 28.05 -30.33 15.05
CA MET A 1 26.75 -29.73 15.38
C MET A 1 26.72 -28.37 14.73
N THR A 2 26.03 -28.25 13.60
CA THR A 2 25.75 -26.96 12.97
C THR A 2 24.92 -26.14 13.97
N GLN A 3 25.48 -25.02 14.42
CA GLN A 3 24.81 -24.10 15.32
C GLN A 3 23.55 -23.62 14.59
N LEU A 4 22.36 -24.00 15.07
CA LEU A 4 21.12 -23.48 14.52
C LEU A 4 21.10 -21.96 14.77
N PRO A 5 20.58 -21.15 13.84
CA PRO A 5 20.51 -19.70 14.00
C PRO A 5 19.58 -19.26 15.14
N VAL A 6 18.89 -20.21 15.78
CA VAL A 6 17.95 -20.01 16.88
C VAL A 6 18.42 -20.82 18.09
N GLN A 7 18.57 -20.14 19.23
CA GLN A 7 18.81 -20.78 20.51
C GLN A 7 17.48 -20.99 21.22
N GLY A 8 17.10 -22.26 21.44
CA GLY A 8 15.94 -22.61 22.24
C GLY A 8 16.26 -22.52 23.74
N TRP A 9 15.27 -22.13 24.54
CA TRP A 9 15.29 -22.24 25.99
C TRP A 9 14.01 -22.94 26.44
N TYR A 10 14.14 -24.02 27.20
CA TYR A 10 13.05 -24.86 27.68
C TYR A 10 13.14 -25.00 29.21
N ASP A 11 12.07 -24.64 29.91
CA ASP A 11 11.94 -24.71 31.37
C ASP A 11 12.39 -26.05 31.97
N SER A 12 12.00 -27.16 31.33
CA SER A 12 12.28 -28.52 31.76
C SER A 12 13.72 -28.99 31.55
N ALA A 13 14.49 -28.32 30.67
CA ALA A 13 15.84 -28.73 30.30
C ALA A 13 16.92 -27.75 30.78
N ASP A 14 16.61 -26.45 30.81
CA ASP A 14 17.61 -25.39 31.00
C ASP A 14 17.64 -24.79 32.41
N ILE A 15 16.68 -25.14 33.29
CA ILE A 15 16.72 -24.72 34.70
C ILE A 15 17.75 -25.57 35.46
N PRO A 16 18.80 -24.95 36.05
CA PRO A 16 19.82 -25.70 36.80
C PRO A 16 19.25 -26.41 38.03
N ALA A 17 19.84 -27.54 38.39
CA ALA A 17 19.49 -28.25 39.61
C ALA A 17 19.69 -27.35 40.85
N GLY A 18 18.62 -27.13 41.62
CA GLY A 18 18.61 -26.23 42.78
C GLY A 18 18.34 -24.75 42.46
N GLY A 19 18.12 -24.41 41.18
CA GLY A 19 17.70 -23.07 40.76
C GLY A 19 16.33 -22.68 41.30
N ARG A 20 16.12 -21.38 41.52
CA ARG A 20 14.81 -20.84 41.92
C ARG A 20 13.94 -20.70 40.69
N PHE A 21 13.04 -21.68 40.49
CA PHE A 21 12.12 -21.74 39.35
C PHE A 21 11.51 -20.39 38.92
N PRO A 22 10.93 -19.55 39.82
CA PRO A 22 10.40 -18.24 39.41
C PRO A 22 11.42 -17.28 38.81
N GLU A 23 12.64 -17.24 39.38
CA GLU A 23 13.69 -16.31 38.96
C GLU A 23 14.28 -16.76 37.62
N GLU A 24 14.52 -18.06 37.45
CA GLU A 24 15.04 -18.64 36.21
C GLU A 24 14.06 -18.47 35.04
N ILE A 25 12.77 -18.73 35.27
CA ILE A 25 11.71 -18.50 34.28
C ILE A 25 11.69 -17.03 33.85
N ARG A 26 11.70 -16.11 34.81
CA ARG A 26 11.67 -14.68 34.52
C ARG A 26 12.89 -14.25 33.72
N ASN A 27 14.07 -14.74 34.08
CA ASN A 27 15.31 -14.46 33.35
C ASN A 27 15.28 -15.06 31.94
N GLY A 28 14.78 -16.28 31.76
CA GLY A 28 14.63 -16.92 30.44
C GLY A 28 13.73 -16.10 29.52
N VAL A 29 12.57 -15.66 30.02
CA VAL A 29 11.64 -14.80 29.28
C VAL A 29 12.23 -13.44 28.95
N LEU A 30 12.90 -12.77 29.89
CA LEU A 30 13.48 -11.44 29.66
C LEU A 30 14.62 -11.46 28.63
N ASN A 31 15.35 -12.58 28.56
CA ASN A 31 16.45 -12.77 27.61
C ASN A 31 16.00 -13.39 26.29
N SER A 32 14.72 -13.72 26.12
CA SER A 32 14.20 -14.26 24.87
C SER A 32 13.78 -13.16 23.88
N SER A 33 13.82 -13.52 22.59
CA SER A 33 13.32 -12.65 21.51
C SER A 33 11.83 -12.87 21.21
N ALA A 34 11.31 -14.06 21.52
CA ALA A 34 9.91 -14.44 21.39
C ALA A 34 9.60 -15.59 22.38
N LEU A 35 8.32 -15.80 22.68
CA LEU A 35 7.82 -16.94 23.43
C LEU A 35 6.96 -17.82 22.51
N VAL A 36 7.21 -19.13 22.54
CA VAL A 36 6.36 -20.13 21.87
C VAL A 36 5.58 -20.91 22.93
N ALA A 37 4.25 -20.79 22.91
CA ALA A 37 3.36 -21.49 23.83
C ALA A 37 2.67 -22.66 23.12
N VAL A 38 3.01 -23.90 23.50
CA VAL A 38 2.38 -25.11 22.96
C VAL A 38 1.11 -25.43 23.75
N LEU A 39 -0.03 -24.97 23.23
CA LEU A 39 -1.34 -25.05 23.84
C LEU A 39 -1.93 -26.46 23.68
N THR A 40 -1.77 -27.29 24.70
CA THR A 40 -2.42 -28.61 24.83
C THR A 40 -3.63 -28.55 25.77
N ASP A 41 -4.41 -29.63 25.84
CA ASP A 41 -5.56 -29.79 26.75
C ASP A 41 -5.27 -29.40 28.21
N SER A 42 -4.04 -29.63 28.67
CA SER A 42 -3.61 -29.34 30.06
C SER A 42 -2.84 -28.03 30.22
N TRP A 43 -2.47 -27.34 29.13
CA TRP A 43 -1.58 -26.17 29.21
C TRP A 43 -2.17 -25.05 30.06
N SER A 44 -3.46 -24.74 29.86
CA SER A 44 -4.13 -23.63 30.58
C SER A 44 -4.29 -23.88 32.09
N SER A 45 -4.18 -25.13 32.57
CA SER A 45 -4.26 -25.44 34.00
C SER A 45 -2.90 -25.39 34.70
N ARG A 46 -1.79 -25.48 33.96
CA ARG A 46 -0.42 -25.39 34.52
C ARG A 46 -0.11 -23.97 34.96
N GLU A 47 0.27 -23.80 36.23
CA GLU A 47 0.56 -22.46 36.78
C GLU A 47 1.81 -21.83 36.17
N TRP A 48 2.88 -22.61 36.01
CA TRP A 48 4.14 -22.09 35.47
C TRP A 48 4.01 -21.59 34.03
N CYS A 49 3.36 -22.36 33.15
CA CYS A 49 3.09 -21.92 31.78
C CYS A 49 2.28 -20.62 31.73
N ARG A 50 1.30 -20.44 32.63
CA ARG A 50 0.54 -19.19 32.74
C ARG A 50 1.42 -18.03 33.20
N ARG A 51 2.33 -18.25 34.16
CA ARG A 51 3.26 -17.22 34.65
C ARG A 51 4.25 -16.80 33.56
N GLU A 52 4.84 -17.76 32.85
CA GLU A 52 5.75 -17.51 31.72
C GLU A 52 5.10 -16.60 30.67
N LEU A 53 3.87 -16.93 30.27
CA LEU A 53 3.13 -16.13 29.30
C LEU A 53 2.86 -14.71 29.80
N LEU A 54 2.45 -14.56 31.07
CA LEU A 54 2.18 -13.24 31.64
C LEU A 54 3.44 -12.39 31.71
N GLU A 55 4.55 -12.94 32.20
CA GLU A 55 5.85 -12.25 32.22
C GLU A 55 6.30 -11.88 30.81
N ALA A 56 6.07 -12.74 29.81
CA ALA A 56 6.41 -12.47 28.42
C ALA A 56 5.63 -11.27 27.87
N LYS A 57 4.31 -11.22 28.10
CA LYS A 57 3.50 -10.07 27.69
C LYS A 57 3.91 -8.78 28.40
N LEU A 58 4.20 -8.83 29.70
CA LEU A 58 4.66 -7.66 30.46
C LEU A 58 6.05 -7.19 30.03
N ALA A 59 6.93 -8.11 29.61
CA ALA A 59 8.24 -7.82 29.02
C ALA A 59 8.16 -7.48 27.52
N ALA A 60 6.94 -7.38 26.98
CA ALA A 60 6.65 -7.12 25.57
C ALA A 60 7.42 -8.06 24.62
N ARG A 61 7.45 -9.36 24.96
CA ARG A 61 7.95 -10.41 24.08
C ARG A 61 6.83 -10.82 23.12
N PRO A 62 7.09 -10.91 21.81
CA PRO A 62 6.12 -11.46 20.87
C PRO A 62 5.77 -12.91 21.24
N LEU A 63 4.49 -13.26 21.06
CA LEU A 63 3.94 -14.56 21.44
C LEU A 63 3.47 -15.32 20.19
N ILE A 64 3.88 -16.59 20.12
CA ILE A 64 3.44 -17.56 19.11
C ILE A 64 2.72 -18.67 19.87
N VAL A 65 1.47 -18.93 19.50
CA VAL A 65 0.66 -20.01 20.08
C VAL A 65 0.62 -21.17 19.09
N VAL A 66 1.02 -22.34 19.54
CA VAL A 66 0.87 -23.59 18.80
C VAL A 66 -0.37 -24.29 19.35
N ASP A 67 -1.47 -24.23 18.62
CA ASP A 67 -2.71 -24.92 18.96
C ASP A 67 -2.57 -26.41 18.71
N ALA A 68 -2.34 -27.15 19.80
CA ALA A 68 -2.24 -28.60 19.87
C ALA A 68 -3.31 -29.18 20.83
N ILE A 69 -4.48 -28.53 20.91
CA ILE A 69 -5.62 -29.04 21.67
C ILE A 69 -6.17 -30.27 20.92
N GLU A 70 -6.24 -31.40 21.61
CA GLU A 70 -6.72 -32.67 21.05
C GLU A 70 -8.21 -32.85 21.27
N ALA A 71 -8.69 -32.63 22.50
CA ALA A 71 -10.09 -32.87 22.84
C ALA A 71 -10.78 -31.60 23.35
N ARG A 72 -10.32 -31.03 24.47
CA ARG A 72 -10.94 -29.85 25.06
C ARG A 72 -10.09 -29.16 26.11
N VAL A 73 -10.34 -27.86 26.27
CA VAL A 73 -9.85 -27.06 27.40
C VAL A 73 -11.04 -26.52 28.19
N ILE A 74 -11.15 -26.85 29.49
CA ILE A 74 -12.28 -26.43 30.33
C ILE A 74 -12.30 -24.91 30.56
N ARG A 75 -11.12 -24.33 30.74
CA ARG A 75 -10.92 -22.88 30.86
C ARG A 75 -9.69 -22.51 30.06
N LEU A 76 -9.89 -21.98 28.86
CA LEU A 76 -8.80 -21.44 28.06
C LEU A 76 -8.21 -20.21 28.77
N PHE A 77 -6.89 -20.13 28.85
CA PHE A 77 -6.24 -19.00 29.51
C PHE A 77 -6.51 -17.71 28.70
N PRO A 78 -7.14 -16.67 29.30
CA PRO A 78 -7.65 -15.53 28.54
C PRO A 78 -6.57 -14.64 27.92
N TYR A 79 -5.33 -14.70 28.42
CA TYR A 79 -4.21 -13.89 27.94
C TYR A 79 -3.44 -14.58 26.79
N LEU A 80 -4.02 -15.54 26.09
CA LEU A 80 -3.44 -16.12 24.87
C LEU A 80 -3.72 -15.28 23.62
N GLY A 81 -4.56 -14.24 23.73
CA GLY A 81 -4.93 -13.35 22.62
C GLY A 81 -3.79 -12.48 22.08
N ASN A 82 -4.07 -11.78 20.98
CA ASN A 82 -3.13 -10.94 20.22
C ASN A 82 -1.78 -11.62 19.96
N ALA A 83 -1.84 -12.88 19.55
CA ALA A 83 -0.70 -13.73 19.25
C ALA A 83 -0.91 -14.48 17.94
N VAL A 84 0.17 -14.67 17.19
CA VAL A 84 0.15 -15.52 16.00
C VAL A 84 -0.17 -16.94 16.45
N THR A 85 -1.27 -17.50 15.97
CA THR A 85 -1.73 -18.84 16.36
C THR A 85 -1.63 -19.78 15.17
N LEU A 86 -0.84 -20.84 15.32
CA LEU A 86 -0.63 -21.86 14.32
C LEU A 86 -1.20 -23.18 14.80
N ARG A 87 -1.92 -23.87 13.91
CA ARG A 87 -2.49 -25.18 14.22
C ARG A 87 -1.43 -26.26 14.08
N TRP A 88 -1.35 -27.15 15.06
CA TRP A 88 -0.51 -28.35 14.98
C TRP A 88 -1.33 -29.51 14.41
N ARG A 89 -1.25 -29.71 13.09
CA ARG A 89 -2.06 -30.70 12.35
C ARG A 89 -1.86 -32.09 12.90
N ALA A 90 -0.63 -32.45 13.24
CA ALA A 90 -0.31 -33.78 13.74
C ALA A 90 -0.95 -34.13 15.10
N ALA A 91 -1.30 -33.14 15.94
CA ALA A 91 -1.97 -33.39 17.22
C ALA A 91 -3.45 -33.73 17.02
N ILE A 92 -4.09 -33.09 16.04
CA ILE A 92 -5.52 -33.27 15.73
C ILE A 92 -5.77 -34.34 14.66
N ALA A 93 -4.72 -34.89 14.07
CA ALA A 93 -4.81 -35.91 13.04
C ALA A 93 -5.33 -37.23 13.64
N SER A 94 -6.60 -37.55 13.36
CA SER A 94 -7.20 -38.86 13.62
C SER A 94 -7.23 -39.69 12.34
N SER A 95 -6.88 -40.97 12.41
CA SER A 95 -7.17 -41.94 11.35
C SER A 95 -7.73 -43.22 11.95
N ASP A 96 -8.75 -43.77 11.30
CA ASP A 96 -9.32 -45.08 11.65
C ASP A 96 -8.35 -46.23 11.32
N ILE A 97 -7.38 -45.99 10.42
CA ILE A 97 -6.37 -46.96 9.98
C ILE A 97 -4.98 -46.32 10.14
N MET A 98 -4.22 -46.82 11.12
CA MET A 98 -2.85 -46.40 11.40
C MET A 98 -1.85 -47.27 10.64
N ASP A 99 -1.90 -47.20 9.31
CA ASP A 99 -0.94 -47.90 8.46
C ASP A 99 0.38 -47.11 8.31
N THR A 100 1.35 -47.70 7.59
CA THR A 100 2.65 -47.07 7.35
C THR A 100 2.53 -45.74 6.60
N ALA A 101 1.53 -45.58 5.72
CA ALA A 101 1.33 -44.35 4.97
C ALA A 101 0.83 -43.23 5.89
N TRP A 102 -0.06 -43.54 6.83
CA TRP A 102 -0.51 -42.58 7.84
C TRP A 102 0.63 -42.13 8.75
N VAL A 103 1.49 -43.04 9.20
CA VAL A 103 2.65 -42.71 10.04
C VAL A 103 3.61 -41.77 9.30
N GLU A 104 3.87 -42.03 8.03
CA GLU A 104 4.75 -41.20 7.20
C GLU A 104 4.14 -39.82 6.92
N LEU A 105 2.85 -39.76 6.60
CA LEU A 105 2.13 -38.49 6.41
C LEU A 105 2.14 -37.64 7.68
N ARG A 106 1.85 -38.23 8.85
CA ARG A 106 1.89 -37.54 10.14
C ARG A 106 3.29 -36.97 10.41
N LYS A 107 4.33 -37.75 10.17
CA LYS A 107 5.72 -37.31 10.34
C LYS A 107 6.07 -36.12 9.45
N ASN A 108 5.58 -36.12 8.20
CA ASN A 108 5.77 -35.00 7.29
C ASN A 108 5.05 -33.74 7.77
N TRP A 109 3.81 -33.86 8.26
CA TRP A 109 3.09 -32.75 8.89
C TRP A 109 3.80 -32.22 10.13
N GLU A 110 4.34 -33.08 11.00
CA GLU A 110 5.11 -32.65 12.18
C GLU A 110 6.33 -31.80 11.77
N ALA A 111 7.03 -32.20 10.71
CA ALA A 111 8.19 -31.46 10.19
C ALA A 111 7.78 -30.11 9.56
N GLU A 112 6.71 -30.10 8.75
CA GLU A 112 6.17 -28.88 8.16
C GLU A 112 5.65 -27.89 9.21
N ASP A 113 4.87 -28.38 10.18
CA ASP A 113 4.33 -27.56 11.26
C ASP A 113 5.44 -26.99 12.14
N ALA A 114 6.48 -27.78 12.45
CA ALA A 114 7.65 -27.29 13.16
C ALA A 114 8.35 -26.15 12.40
N ALA A 115 8.52 -26.31 11.08
CA ALA A 115 9.13 -25.29 10.24
C ALA A 115 8.31 -24.00 10.22
N LEU A 116 6.99 -24.09 10.08
CA LEU A 116 6.07 -22.94 10.13
C LEU A 116 6.11 -22.23 11.48
N VAL A 117 6.20 -22.97 12.59
CA VAL A 117 6.31 -22.37 13.93
C VAL A 117 7.62 -21.60 14.08
N ILE A 118 8.74 -22.16 13.63
CA ILE A 118 10.05 -21.49 13.69
C ILE A 118 10.04 -20.24 12.80
N GLU A 119 9.52 -20.35 11.58
CA GLU A 119 9.39 -19.23 10.65
C GLU A 119 8.53 -18.11 11.25
N ALA A 120 7.35 -18.44 11.77
CA ALA A 120 6.48 -17.46 12.41
C ALA A 120 7.14 -16.82 13.64
N ALA A 121 7.88 -17.59 14.45
CA ALA A 121 8.59 -17.04 15.60
C ALA A 121 9.68 -16.04 15.19
N LEU A 122 10.43 -16.34 14.13
CA LEU A 122 11.46 -15.45 13.60
C LEU A 122 10.85 -14.17 12.99
N LEU A 123 9.84 -14.33 12.12
CA LEU A 123 9.17 -13.21 11.47
C LEU A 123 8.48 -12.30 12.49
N GLU A 124 7.81 -12.88 13.49
CA GLU A 124 7.09 -12.12 14.50
C GLU A 124 8.03 -11.38 15.45
N ALA A 125 9.20 -11.97 15.78
CA ALA A 125 10.27 -11.30 16.52
C ALA A 125 10.86 -10.12 15.73
N LEU A 126 11.13 -10.32 14.44
CA LEU A 126 11.65 -9.26 13.56
C LEU A 126 10.63 -8.13 13.38
N ARG A 127 9.37 -8.47 13.06
CA ARG A 127 8.27 -7.51 12.94
C ARG A 127 8.08 -6.72 14.23
N TYR A 128 8.09 -7.38 15.40
CA TYR A 128 8.00 -6.70 16.69
C TYR A 128 9.11 -5.64 16.85
N GLN A 129 10.36 -6.05 16.63
CA GLN A 129 11.52 -5.17 16.80
C GLN A 129 11.49 -4.00 15.82
N TYR A 130 11.09 -4.26 14.58
CA TYR A 130 10.93 -3.24 13.55
C TYR A 130 9.87 -2.21 13.95
N GLU A 131 8.65 -2.66 14.24
CA GLU A 131 7.53 -1.80 14.60
C GLU A 131 7.80 -1.01 15.88
N HIS A 132 8.30 -1.67 16.92
CA HIS A 132 8.61 -0.99 18.17
C HIS A 132 9.65 0.13 17.96
N ARG A 133 10.74 -0.14 17.24
CA ARG A 133 11.76 0.88 16.93
C ARG A 133 11.23 2.01 16.07
N ARG A 134 10.32 1.71 15.15
CA ARG A 134 9.67 2.70 14.30
C ARG A 134 8.78 3.63 15.15
N LEU A 135 7.94 3.08 16.03
CA LEU A 135 7.06 3.84 16.90
C LEU A 135 7.80 4.64 17.98
N LEU A 136 8.95 4.16 18.47
CA LEU A 136 9.81 4.90 19.39
C LEU A 136 10.27 6.26 18.84
N ARG A 137 10.23 6.47 17.52
CA ARG A 137 10.56 7.78 16.91
C ARG A 137 9.40 8.79 17.02
N SER A 138 8.19 8.31 17.30
CA SER A 138 6.97 9.12 17.35
C SER A 138 6.58 9.56 18.76
N ILE A 139 7.15 8.94 19.81
CA ILE A 139 6.77 9.22 21.20
C ILE A 139 7.35 10.55 21.70
N ALA A 140 6.61 11.24 22.56
CA ALA A 140 7.09 12.42 23.28
C ALA A 140 6.55 12.50 24.72
N GLY A 141 7.33 12.97 25.70
CA GLY A 141 6.84 13.16 27.07
C GLY A 141 6.39 11.85 27.74
N ASN A 142 5.14 11.80 28.22
CA ASN A 142 4.57 10.64 28.93
C ASN A 142 3.84 9.67 27.99
N GLU A 143 4.45 9.35 26.86
CA GLU A 143 3.90 8.43 25.87
C GLU A 143 4.67 7.11 25.85
N VAL A 144 3.98 6.01 25.54
CA VAL A 144 4.56 4.66 25.49
C VAL A 144 4.38 4.08 24.10
N ALA A 145 5.39 3.35 23.58
CA ALA A 145 5.26 2.57 22.36
C ALA A 145 5.20 1.07 22.68
N LEU A 146 4.21 0.38 22.13
CA LEU A 146 4.08 -1.08 22.15
C LEU A 146 4.36 -1.61 20.73
N GLY A 147 5.07 -2.73 20.63
CA GLY A 147 5.26 -3.41 19.33
C GLY A 147 4.11 -4.32 18.93
N THR A 148 3.02 -4.35 19.70
CA THR A 148 1.78 -5.10 19.44
C THR A 148 0.57 -4.28 19.89
N PRO A 149 -0.64 -4.60 19.41
CA PRO A 149 -1.85 -3.96 19.93
C PRO A 149 -1.99 -4.10 21.46
N PRO A 150 -2.49 -3.06 22.15
CA PRO A 150 -2.64 -3.08 23.60
C PRO A 150 -3.71 -4.07 24.06
N GLU A 151 -3.46 -4.70 25.20
CA GLU A 151 -4.40 -5.54 25.94
C GLU A 151 -4.70 -4.95 27.32
N ALA A 152 -5.81 -5.36 27.94
CA ALA A 152 -6.14 -4.98 29.31
C ALA A 152 -4.98 -5.24 30.29
N LEU A 153 -4.24 -6.34 30.12
CA LEU A 153 -3.06 -6.65 30.91
C LEU A 153 -1.98 -5.58 30.75
N THR A 154 -1.61 -5.28 29.50
CA THR A 154 -0.55 -4.30 29.20
C THR A 154 -0.94 -2.90 29.67
N LEU A 155 -2.20 -2.50 29.46
CA LEU A 155 -2.70 -1.19 29.88
C LEU A 155 -2.72 -1.04 31.41
N ALA A 156 -3.04 -2.11 32.14
CA ALA A 156 -3.03 -2.11 33.60
C ALA A 156 -1.63 -1.94 34.22
N HIS A 157 -0.56 -2.18 33.44
CA HIS A 157 0.83 -2.10 33.90
C HIS A 157 1.61 -0.94 33.25
N LEU A 158 0.90 0.01 32.63
CA LEU A 158 1.54 1.21 32.08
C LEU A 158 2.11 2.09 33.21
N PRO A 159 3.18 2.85 32.92
CA PRO A 159 3.69 3.87 33.83
C PRO A 159 2.59 4.87 34.23
N GLN A 160 2.57 5.25 35.51
CA GLN A 160 1.61 6.25 36.00
C GLN A 160 1.76 7.57 35.24
N GLY A 161 0.64 8.15 34.81
CA GLY A 161 0.63 9.41 34.06
C GLY A 161 0.83 9.26 32.55
N THR A 162 0.84 8.03 32.03
CA THR A 162 0.84 7.77 30.58
C THR A 162 -0.36 8.45 29.92
N SER A 163 -0.11 9.34 28.96
CA SER A 163 -1.16 10.09 28.24
C SER A 163 -1.57 9.41 26.93
N ARG A 164 -0.64 8.71 26.27
CA ARG A 164 -0.87 8.05 24.99
C ARG A 164 -0.06 6.77 24.88
N VAL A 165 -0.64 5.79 24.18
CA VAL A 165 0.02 4.54 23.80
C VAL A 165 0.02 4.43 22.28
N TRP A 166 1.21 4.35 21.72
CA TRP A 166 1.47 4.04 20.32
C TRP A 166 1.52 2.53 20.11
N TYR A 167 0.83 2.04 19.09
CA TYR A 167 0.88 0.63 18.69
C TYR A 167 0.80 0.49 17.16
N PRO A 168 1.19 -0.67 16.59
CA PRO A 168 1.24 -0.84 15.13
C PRO A 168 -0.15 -0.81 14.51
N ASP A 169 -0.21 -0.44 13.24
CA ASP A 169 -1.42 -0.56 12.42
C ASP A 169 -1.78 -2.04 12.16
N PRO A 170 -3.06 -2.35 11.86
CA PRO A 170 -4.22 -1.45 11.83
C PRO A 170 -4.72 -1.08 13.24
N PRO A 171 -5.47 0.03 13.38
CA PRO A 171 -6.09 0.37 14.66
C PRO A 171 -7.11 -0.69 15.10
N LEU A 172 -7.21 -0.92 16.41
CA LEU A 172 -8.21 -1.79 17.01
C LEU A 172 -9.63 -1.29 16.71
N GLY A 173 -10.59 -2.21 16.60
CA GLY A 173 -12.00 -1.87 16.43
C GLY A 173 -12.57 -1.15 17.65
N ARG A 174 -13.65 -0.37 17.45
CA ARG A 174 -14.31 0.38 18.55
C ARG A 174 -14.77 -0.52 19.68
N GLU A 175 -15.24 -1.72 19.33
CA GLU A 175 -15.65 -2.74 20.30
C GLU A 175 -14.54 -3.13 21.26
N GLU A 176 -13.28 -3.13 20.83
CA GLU A 176 -12.12 -3.37 21.69
C GLU A 176 -11.70 -2.09 22.39
N LEU A 177 -11.55 -0.99 21.65
CA LEU A 177 -11.09 0.29 22.18
C LEU A 177 -11.96 0.78 23.34
N ASP A 178 -13.29 0.70 23.22
CA ASP A 178 -14.24 1.14 24.26
C ASP A 178 -14.10 0.33 25.56
N ARG A 179 -13.68 -0.94 25.46
CA ARG A 179 -13.48 -1.84 26.61
C ARG A 179 -12.09 -1.74 27.24
N LEU A 180 -11.09 -1.36 26.44
CA LEU A 180 -9.71 -1.18 26.88
C LEU A 180 -9.50 0.12 27.67
N GLN A 181 -10.41 1.08 27.57
CA GLN A 181 -10.29 2.33 28.32
C GLN A 181 -10.39 2.09 29.84
N PRO A 182 -9.45 2.65 30.64
CA PRO A 182 -9.49 2.49 32.09
C PRO A 182 -10.74 3.19 32.66
N ILE A 183 -11.54 2.47 33.45
CA ILE A 183 -12.81 2.95 34.02
C ILE A 183 -12.60 4.09 35.05
N SER A 184 -11.43 4.15 35.70
CA SER A 184 -11.14 5.05 36.82
C SER A 184 -9.99 6.04 36.59
N ALA A 185 -9.33 6.01 35.43
CA ALA A 185 -8.21 6.88 35.11
C ALA A 185 -8.55 7.84 33.96
N ALA A 186 -7.73 8.88 33.78
CA ALA A 186 -7.82 9.73 32.59
C ALA A 186 -7.75 8.85 31.33
N LYS A 187 -8.61 9.13 30.35
CA LYS A 187 -8.69 8.38 29.09
C LYS A 187 -7.31 8.34 28.43
N ILE A 188 -6.79 7.15 28.17
CA ILE A 188 -5.51 6.99 27.48
C ILE A 188 -5.77 7.07 25.99
N ASP A 189 -5.01 7.93 25.30
CA ASP A 189 -5.07 8.02 23.85
C ASP A 189 -4.40 6.79 23.23
N LEU A 190 -5.19 5.88 22.65
CA LEU A 190 -4.67 4.71 21.94
C LEU A 190 -4.51 5.08 20.47
N THR A 191 -3.26 5.22 20.01
CA THR A 191 -2.93 5.79 18.71
C THR A 191 -2.09 4.80 17.90
N THR A 192 -2.49 4.53 16.67
CA THR A 192 -1.63 3.96 15.63
C THR A 192 -1.13 5.05 14.68
N PRO A 193 -0.08 4.79 13.88
CA PRO A 193 0.33 5.73 12.85
C PRO A 193 -0.79 6.12 11.86
N LEU A 194 -1.64 5.18 11.43
CA LEU A 194 -2.82 5.52 10.62
C LEU A 194 -3.79 6.44 11.34
N SER A 195 -4.07 6.17 12.61
CA SER A 195 -5.01 7.00 13.38
C SER A 195 -4.46 8.41 13.63
N GLU A 196 -3.14 8.57 13.79
CA GLU A 196 -2.53 9.89 13.90
C GLU A 196 -2.61 10.63 12.56
N LEU A 197 -2.37 9.92 11.44
CA LEU A 197 -2.52 10.48 10.11
C LEU A 197 -3.94 11.00 9.88
N ALA A 198 -4.96 10.26 10.34
CA ALA A 198 -6.36 10.65 10.26
C ALA A 198 -6.70 11.94 11.02
N ARG A 199 -5.88 12.32 12.02
CA ARG A 199 -6.03 13.57 12.78
C ARG A 199 -5.48 14.78 12.04
N TRP A 200 -4.91 14.59 10.85
CA TRP A 200 -4.47 15.69 10.01
C TRP A 200 -5.61 16.69 9.77
N LYS A 201 -5.33 17.96 10.04
CA LYS A 201 -6.22 19.07 9.70
C LYS A 201 -6.09 19.40 8.22
N ARG A 202 -6.87 18.70 7.39
CA ARG A 202 -6.97 18.94 5.95
C ARG A 202 -7.36 20.40 5.67
N PRO A 203 -6.57 21.16 4.87
CA PRO A 203 -6.95 22.50 4.44
C PRO A 203 -8.26 22.51 3.64
N THR A 204 -9.09 23.54 3.82
CA THR A 204 -10.43 23.62 3.21
C THR A 204 -10.42 23.62 1.68
N GLY A 205 -9.35 24.11 1.06
CA GLY A 205 -9.18 24.15 -0.40
C GLY A 205 -8.71 22.84 -1.05
N ILE A 206 -8.41 21.80 -0.26
CA ILE A 206 -7.87 20.54 -0.77
C ILE A 206 -8.89 19.44 -0.53
N GLN A 207 -9.51 18.96 -1.61
CA GLN A 207 -10.46 17.85 -1.53
C GLN A 207 -9.99 16.63 -2.30
N THR A 208 -9.47 16.83 -3.51
CA THR A 208 -9.15 15.75 -4.44
C THR A 208 -7.70 15.84 -4.89
N VAL A 209 -6.98 14.73 -4.79
CA VAL A 209 -5.63 14.57 -5.35
C VAL A 209 -5.66 13.55 -6.48
N ALA A 210 -5.00 13.84 -7.59
CA ALA A 210 -4.81 12.88 -8.67
C ALA A 210 -3.70 11.91 -8.29
N VAL A 211 -3.91 10.62 -8.52
CA VAL A 211 -2.87 9.60 -8.37
C VAL A 211 -2.65 8.93 -9.74
N SER A 212 -1.41 9.00 -10.20
CA SER A 212 -0.93 8.41 -11.44
C SER A 212 -0.17 7.14 -11.12
N LEU A 213 -0.79 5.98 -11.36
CA LEU A 213 -0.25 4.65 -11.07
C LEU A 213 -0.36 3.77 -12.29
N SER A 214 0.71 3.04 -12.59
CA SER A 214 0.69 1.93 -13.54
C SER A 214 1.92 1.07 -13.31
N THR A 215 1.92 -0.15 -13.88
CA THR A 215 3.06 -1.05 -13.81
C THR A 215 4.32 -0.39 -14.36
N ALA A 216 5.48 -0.67 -13.74
CA ALA A 216 6.77 -0.19 -14.20
C ALA A 216 7.61 -1.37 -14.72
N PRO A 217 8.08 -1.32 -15.99
CA PRO A 217 8.78 -2.46 -16.61
C PRO A 217 10.19 -2.69 -16.06
N ASP A 218 10.75 -1.70 -15.38
CA ASP A 218 12.12 -1.63 -14.88
C ASP A 218 12.18 -1.64 -13.34
N THR A 219 11.10 -2.06 -12.66
CA THR A 219 11.02 -2.06 -11.18
C THR A 219 12.20 -2.82 -10.54
N ASP A 220 12.60 -3.94 -11.13
CA ASP A 220 13.71 -4.77 -10.64
C ASP A 220 15.07 -4.05 -10.68
N LEU A 221 15.27 -3.13 -11.63
CA LEU A 221 16.51 -2.32 -11.72
C LEU A 221 16.67 -1.39 -10.53
N TYR A 222 15.58 -1.08 -9.84
CA TYR A 222 15.56 -0.20 -8.66
C TYR A 222 15.31 -0.97 -7.36
N GLY A 223 15.47 -2.30 -7.37
CA GLY A 223 15.42 -3.14 -6.18
C GLY A 223 14.00 -3.43 -5.67
N GLY A 224 12.96 -3.10 -6.45
CA GLY A 224 11.58 -3.48 -6.17
C GLY A 224 11.12 -4.68 -7.00
N SER A 225 9.83 -4.97 -6.92
CA SER A 225 9.13 -5.91 -7.82
C SER A 225 7.73 -5.37 -8.13
N PRO A 226 7.01 -5.92 -9.13
CA PRO A 226 5.63 -5.54 -9.41
C PRO A 226 4.70 -5.65 -8.19
N GLU A 227 4.91 -6.64 -7.33
CA GLU A 227 4.15 -6.84 -6.08
C GLU A 227 4.44 -5.74 -5.04
N HIS A 228 5.70 -5.30 -4.95
CA HIS A 228 6.05 -4.18 -4.08
C HIS A 228 5.36 -2.90 -4.55
N LEU A 229 5.41 -2.60 -5.86
CA LEU A 229 4.71 -1.44 -6.43
C LEU A 229 3.20 -1.50 -6.19
N ALA A 230 2.59 -2.68 -6.34
CA ALA A 230 1.15 -2.86 -6.13
C ALA A 230 0.74 -2.67 -4.67
N THR A 231 1.47 -3.29 -3.73
CA THR A 231 1.25 -3.12 -2.29
C THR A 231 1.44 -1.67 -1.87
N PHE A 232 2.51 -1.04 -2.37
CA PHE A 232 2.81 0.36 -2.07
C PHE A 232 1.70 1.29 -2.57
N ALA A 233 1.18 1.05 -3.78
CA ALA A 233 0.07 1.83 -4.34
C ALA A 233 -1.19 1.74 -3.48
N ASP A 234 -1.53 0.54 -2.97
CA ASP A 234 -2.67 0.35 -2.08
C ASP A 234 -2.48 1.10 -0.76
N ASP A 235 -1.31 1.00 -0.13
CA ASP A 235 -1.00 1.70 1.12
C ASP A 235 -1.05 3.22 0.95
N LEU A 236 -0.44 3.74 -0.11
CA LEU A 236 -0.47 5.16 -0.45
C LEU A 236 -1.91 5.67 -0.53
N VAL A 237 -2.77 4.97 -1.28
CA VAL A 237 -4.15 5.42 -1.45
C VAL A 237 -4.96 5.24 -0.18
N LEU A 238 -4.81 4.13 0.55
CA LEU A 238 -5.42 3.93 1.86
C LEU A 238 -5.13 5.11 2.78
N TYR A 239 -3.87 5.52 2.86
CA TYR A 239 -3.42 6.59 3.74
C TYR A 239 -3.96 7.95 3.31
N LEU A 240 -4.02 8.25 2.01
CA LEU A 240 -4.65 9.48 1.49
C LEU A 240 -6.15 9.54 1.85
N LEU A 241 -6.87 8.41 1.74
CA LEU A 241 -8.28 8.33 2.12
C LEU A 241 -8.49 8.50 3.63
N ILE A 242 -7.63 7.89 4.45
CA ILE A 242 -7.64 8.05 5.92
C ILE A 242 -7.36 9.51 6.31
N ALA A 243 -6.49 10.18 5.56
CA ALA A 243 -6.21 11.60 5.67
C ALA A 243 -7.41 12.49 5.24
N GLY A 244 -8.52 11.88 4.81
CA GLY A 244 -9.75 12.58 4.42
C GLY A 244 -9.70 13.18 3.02
N LEU A 245 -8.78 12.75 2.15
CA LEU A 245 -8.76 13.16 0.74
C LEU A 245 -9.64 12.23 -0.10
N ARG A 246 -10.09 12.75 -1.23
CA ARG A 246 -10.59 11.95 -2.35
C ARG A 246 -9.44 11.69 -3.32
N VAL A 247 -9.41 10.49 -3.89
CA VAL A 247 -8.43 10.12 -4.91
C VAL A 247 -9.09 10.13 -6.29
N ALA A 248 -8.54 10.93 -7.19
CA ALA A 248 -8.86 10.89 -8.61
C ALA A 248 -7.86 9.97 -9.33
N TYR A 249 -8.37 8.99 -10.06
CA TYR A 249 -7.56 8.02 -10.80
C TYR A 249 -8.06 7.90 -12.23
N GLY A 250 -7.16 7.74 -13.20
CA GLY A 250 -7.50 7.57 -14.61
C GLY A 250 -7.31 6.12 -15.02
N GLY A 251 -8.38 5.33 -15.10
CA GLY A 251 -8.25 3.92 -15.43
C GLY A 251 -9.52 3.23 -15.87
N VAL A 252 -9.34 2.14 -16.60
CA VAL A 252 -10.46 1.36 -17.14
C VAL A 252 -10.86 0.30 -16.12
N LEU A 253 -12.12 0.36 -15.68
CA LEU A 253 -12.73 -0.73 -14.94
C LEU A 253 -12.99 -1.88 -15.93
N GLY A 254 -12.52 -3.08 -15.63
CA GLY A 254 -12.78 -4.22 -16.50
C GLY A 254 -11.82 -5.39 -16.33
N HIS A 255 -12.42 -6.57 -16.35
CA HIS A 255 -11.83 -7.92 -16.34
C HIS A 255 -11.09 -8.31 -17.63
N ASP A 256 -10.39 -7.39 -18.33
CA ASP A 256 -9.57 -7.83 -19.47
C ASP A 256 -8.38 -8.72 -19.02
N ALA A 257 -8.11 -8.83 -17.71
CA ALA A 257 -7.23 -9.84 -17.10
C ALA A 257 -7.90 -11.22 -16.85
N LEU A 258 -9.22 -11.32 -17.00
CA LEU A 258 -10.01 -12.54 -16.79
C LEU A 258 -10.84 -12.86 -18.05
N GLN A 259 -10.18 -13.02 -19.18
CA GLN A 259 -10.77 -13.71 -20.33
C GLN A 259 -10.40 -15.20 -20.26
N ASN A 260 -11.41 -16.09 -20.28
CA ASN A 260 -11.26 -17.56 -20.35
C ASN A 260 -10.48 -18.23 -19.21
N GLY A 261 -10.46 -17.65 -18.00
CA GLY A 261 -9.78 -18.26 -16.84
C GLY A 261 -8.25 -18.31 -16.97
N ILE A 262 -7.67 -17.54 -17.90
CA ILE A 262 -6.23 -17.37 -18.05
C ILE A 262 -5.91 -15.89 -17.88
N ILE A 263 -5.12 -15.58 -16.86
CA ILE A 263 -4.48 -14.27 -16.70
C ILE A 263 -3.41 -14.19 -17.79
N VAL A 264 -3.65 -13.42 -18.85
CA VAL A 264 -2.64 -13.15 -19.88
C VAL A 264 -1.89 -11.89 -19.45
N GLY A 265 -0.73 -12.08 -18.81
CA GLY A 265 0.14 -11.01 -18.32
C GLY A 265 -0.24 -10.44 -16.95
N ASP A 266 0.72 -9.78 -16.28
CA ASP A 266 0.58 -9.09 -14.98
C ASP A 266 -0.27 -7.81 -15.08
N ASP A 267 -1.45 -7.87 -15.70
CA ASP A 267 -2.34 -6.73 -15.82
C ASP A 267 -3.17 -6.55 -14.54
N ILE A 268 -2.49 -6.08 -13.48
CA ILE A 268 -3.13 -5.60 -12.26
C ILE A 268 -4.17 -4.52 -12.62
N ASN A 269 -5.46 -4.82 -12.44
CA ASN A 269 -6.50 -3.80 -12.57
C ASN A 269 -6.54 -2.93 -11.30
N TYR A 270 -5.83 -1.80 -11.34
CA TYR A 270 -5.78 -0.86 -10.23
C TYR A 270 -7.15 -0.30 -9.84
N VAL A 271 -8.11 -0.14 -10.78
CA VAL A 271 -9.45 0.34 -10.41
C VAL A 271 -10.13 -0.69 -9.50
N GLU A 272 -10.06 -1.98 -9.84
CA GLU A 272 -10.65 -3.04 -9.01
C GLU A 272 -10.00 -3.12 -7.63
N ARG A 273 -8.66 -2.97 -7.54
CA ARG A 273 -7.94 -2.90 -6.27
C ARG A 273 -8.38 -1.71 -5.42
N LEU A 274 -8.48 -0.52 -6.02
CA LEU A 274 -8.96 0.67 -5.33
C LEU A 274 -10.37 0.46 -4.75
N LEU A 275 -11.28 -0.11 -5.55
CA LEU A 275 -12.64 -0.42 -5.09
C LEU A 275 -12.63 -1.49 -3.98
N ALA A 276 -11.82 -2.54 -4.12
CA ALA A 276 -11.69 -3.59 -3.11
C ALA A 276 -11.14 -3.04 -1.80
N MET A 277 -10.08 -2.22 -1.86
CA MET A 277 -9.48 -1.54 -0.72
C MET A 277 -10.51 -0.66 0.00
N VAL A 278 -11.34 0.08 -0.75
CA VAL A 278 -12.42 0.91 -0.16
C VAL A 278 -13.46 0.06 0.56
N ARG A 279 -13.87 -1.06 -0.03
CA ARG A 279 -14.83 -1.98 0.61
C ARG A 279 -14.26 -2.58 1.89
N SER A 280 -13.03 -3.09 1.83
CA SER A 280 -12.35 -3.75 2.95
C SER A 280 -12.11 -2.81 4.14
N HIS A 281 -11.94 -1.52 3.91
CA HIS A 281 -11.66 -0.52 4.95
C HIS A 281 -12.81 0.47 5.17
N SER A 282 -14.02 0.13 4.72
CA SER A 282 -15.20 1.01 4.79
C SER A 282 -15.52 1.50 6.21
N LEU A 283 -15.35 0.64 7.23
CA LEU A 283 -15.51 0.99 8.64
C LEU A 283 -14.51 2.06 9.07
N LEU A 284 -13.21 1.87 8.79
CA LEU A 284 -12.16 2.85 9.09
C LEU A 284 -12.48 4.20 8.45
N PHE A 285 -12.94 4.18 7.19
CA PHE A 285 -13.28 5.40 6.49
C PHE A 285 -14.52 6.08 7.04
N SER A 286 -15.49 5.35 7.61
CA SER A 286 -16.71 5.93 8.17
C SER A 286 -16.43 6.91 9.32
N GLU A 287 -15.26 6.78 9.95
CA GLU A 287 -14.85 7.58 11.11
C GLU A 287 -14.11 8.87 10.72
N VAL A 288 -13.69 9.00 9.47
CA VAL A 288 -12.92 10.16 9.00
C VAL A 288 -13.84 11.38 8.87
N VAL A 289 -13.64 12.33 9.78
CA VAL A 289 -14.46 13.55 9.86
C VAL A 289 -14.23 14.43 8.63
N GLY A 290 -15.32 14.88 8.01
CA GLY A 290 -15.26 15.81 6.88
C GLY A 290 -14.75 15.19 5.57
N LYS A 291 -14.68 13.86 5.49
CA LYS A 291 -14.32 13.17 4.25
C LYS A 291 -15.32 13.49 3.11
N PRO A 292 -14.87 13.47 1.85
CA PRO A 292 -15.77 13.53 0.70
C PRO A 292 -16.77 12.34 0.72
N PRO A 293 -18.00 12.51 0.20
CA PRO A 293 -19.05 11.50 0.30
C PRO A 293 -18.73 10.19 -0.44
N VAL A 294 -17.96 10.29 -1.53
CA VAL A 294 -17.45 9.17 -2.32
C VAL A 294 -15.92 9.27 -2.36
N PRO A 295 -15.16 8.22 -2.00
CA PRO A 295 -13.71 8.31 -1.81
C PRO A 295 -12.90 8.31 -3.12
N ILE A 296 -13.42 7.70 -4.18
CA ILE A 296 -12.73 7.61 -5.48
C ILE A 296 -13.49 8.38 -6.57
N GLU A 297 -12.76 9.10 -7.41
CA GLU A 297 -13.20 9.59 -8.71
C GLU A 297 -12.44 8.84 -9.80
N ASN A 298 -13.11 7.96 -10.54
CA ASN A 298 -12.50 7.26 -11.66
C ASN A 298 -12.79 8.02 -12.97
N TRP A 299 -11.75 8.50 -13.63
CA TRP A 299 -11.82 9.25 -14.88
C TRP A 299 -11.57 8.35 -16.07
N VAL A 300 -12.50 8.35 -17.02
CA VAL A 300 -12.44 7.46 -18.18
C VAL A 300 -12.68 8.27 -19.45
N ALA A 301 -11.67 8.29 -20.32
CA ALA A 301 -11.72 9.01 -21.59
C ALA A 301 -12.73 8.37 -22.56
N TRP A 302 -13.36 9.18 -23.42
CA TRP A 302 -13.92 8.67 -24.68
C TRP A 302 -12.82 8.05 -25.55
N PRO A 303 -13.08 7.03 -26.38
CA PRO A 303 -14.31 6.22 -26.46
C PRO A 303 -14.35 5.09 -25.41
N ILE A 304 -13.42 5.06 -24.45
CA ILE A 304 -13.18 3.89 -23.59
C ILE A 304 -14.38 3.59 -22.69
N HIS A 305 -14.97 4.62 -22.08
CA HIS A 305 -16.16 4.45 -21.22
C HIS A 305 -17.38 3.89 -21.98
N LEU A 306 -17.40 3.97 -23.32
CA LEU A 306 -18.47 3.40 -24.14
C LEU A 306 -18.45 1.86 -24.17
N ARG A 307 -17.41 1.21 -23.64
CA ARG A 307 -17.38 -0.25 -23.43
C ARG A 307 -18.18 -0.69 -22.21
N PHE A 308 -18.48 0.21 -21.27
CA PHE A 308 -19.08 -0.16 -20.00
C PHE A 308 -20.53 -0.60 -20.20
N GLY A 309 -20.84 -1.81 -19.73
CA GLY A 309 -22.19 -2.33 -19.62
C GLY A 309 -22.76 -2.12 -18.23
N GLU A 310 -23.91 -2.76 -17.95
CA GLU A 310 -24.54 -2.67 -16.64
C GLU A 310 -23.65 -3.19 -15.50
N ALA A 311 -22.80 -4.20 -15.76
CA ALA A 311 -21.94 -4.79 -14.74
C ALA A 311 -20.90 -3.78 -14.23
N GLU A 312 -20.19 -3.12 -15.14
CA GLU A 312 -19.20 -2.08 -14.81
C GLU A 312 -19.88 -0.88 -14.15
N LEU A 313 -21.02 -0.44 -14.68
CA LEU A 313 -21.74 0.72 -14.16
C LEU A 313 -22.25 0.52 -12.72
N ARG A 314 -22.61 -0.71 -12.34
CA ARG A 314 -23.03 -1.05 -10.96
C ARG A 314 -21.90 -0.96 -9.94
N CYS A 315 -20.63 -0.97 -10.35
CA CYS A 315 -19.49 -0.79 -9.46
C CYS A 315 -19.26 0.68 -9.06
N TYR A 316 -19.96 1.62 -9.70
CA TYR A 316 -19.92 3.04 -9.34
C TYR A 316 -21.13 3.42 -8.49
N GLY A 317 -20.94 4.39 -7.58
CA GLY A 317 -21.97 4.89 -6.68
C GLY A 317 -21.40 5.16 -5.28
N GLN A 318 -21.25 4.10 -4.48
CA GLN A 318 -20.83 4.24 -3.08
C GLN A 318 -19.31 4.39 -2.94
N GLU A 319 -18.54 3.56 -3.65
CA GLU A 319 -17.08 3.50 -3.53
C GLU A 319 -16.38 4.43 -4.52
N ALA A 320 -16.94 4.62 -5.72
CA ALA A 320 -16.37 5.48 -6.74
C ALA A 320 -17.42 6.24 -7.55
N THR A 321 -17.10 7.46 -7.96
CA THR A 321 -17.86 8.21 -8.98
C THR A 321 -17.18 8.03 -10.33
N LEU A 322 -17.94 7.66 -11.35
CA LEU A 322 -17.45 7.66 -12.73
C LEU A 322 -17.46 9.10 -13.27
N LYS A 323 -16.32 9.52 -13.82
CA LYS A 323 -16.13 10.76 -14.59
C LYS A 323 -15.84 10.36 -16.03
N ASP A 324 -16.89 10.07 -16.79
CA ASP A 324 -16.81 9.80 -18.21
C ASP A 324 -16.79 11.10 -19.00
N LEU A 325 -15.79 11.25 -19.86
CA LEU A 325 -15.62 12.46 -20.66
C LEU A 325 -16.08 12.25 -22.09
N PRO A 326 -16.72 13.26 -22.72
CA PRO A 326 -17.10 13.20 -24.12
C PRO A 326 -15.85 13.19 -25.04
N PRO A 327 -16.03 12.97 -26.35
CA PRO A 327 -14.98 13.23 -27.33
C PRO A 327 -14.38 14.63 -27.14
N PRO A 328 -13.06 14.81 -27.34
CA PRO A 328 -12.41 16.13 -27.27
C PRO A 328 -13.10 17.13 -28.19
N PRO A 329 -13.37 18.38 -27.74
CA PRO A 329 -14.04 19.39 -28.57
C PRO A 329 -13.32 19.67 -29.89
N ASP A 330 -12.00 19.51 -29.91
CA ASP A 330 -11.13 19.76 -31.05
C ASP A 330 -10.68 18.46 -31.75
N LEU A 331 -11.38 17.33 -31.53
CA LEU A 331 -11.02 16.02 -32.10
C LEU A 331 -10.81 16.09 -33.62
N GLY A 332 -11.68 16.82 -34.32
CA GLY A 332 -11.57 17.05 -35.76
C GLY A 332 -11.73 15.79 -36.61
N LEU A 333 -12.60 14.87 -36.17
CA LEU A 333 -12.91 13.61 -36.87
C LEU A 333 -14.40 13.49 -37.19
N THR A 334 -14.70 12.96 -38.37
CA THR A 334 -16.04 12.58 -38.80
C THR A 334 -16.34 11.11 -38.53
N ALA A 335 -17.63 10.75 -38.53
CA ALA A 335 -18.05 9.34 -38.43
C ALA A 335 -17.52 8.48 -39.59
N GLN A 336 -17.34 9.08 -40.78
CA GLN A 336 -16.78 8.41 -41.95
C GLN A 336 -15.31 8.05 -41.73
N GLU A 337 -14.51 8.98 -41.20
CA GLU A 337 -13.09 8.73 -40.89
C GLU A 337 -12.90 7.67 -39.80
N LEU A 338 -13.80 7.63 -38.82
CA LEU A 338 -13.79 6.61 -37.76
C LEU A 338 -14.33 5.25 -38.22
N ASN A 339 -15.03 5.20 -39.35
CA ASN A 339 -15.83 4.06 -39.79
C ASN A 339 -16.78 3.58 -38.66
N ALA A 340 -17.38 4.53 -37.95
CA ALA A 340 -18.30 4.33 -36.82
C ALA A 340 -18.96 5.67 -36.46
N SER A 341 -20.08 5.65 -35.73
CA SER A 341 -20.58 6.88 -35.10
C SER A 341 -19.53 7.44 -34.14
N VAL A 342 -19.36 8.76 -34.09
CA VAL A 342 -18.42 9.43 -33.18
C VAL A 342 -18.74 9.11 -31.72
N ASN A 343 -19.99 8.81 -31.38
CA ASN A 343 -20.39 8.47 -30.02
C ASN A 343 -20.47 6.95 -29.76
N ALA A 344 -19.95 6.13 -30.68
CA ALA A 344 -19.85 4.68 -30.49
C ALA A 344 -18.43 4.29 -30.07
N PHE A 345 -18.30 3.12 -29.45
CA PHE A 345 -16.99 2.55 -29.14
C PHE A 345 -16.20 2.32 -30.44
N VAL A 346 -14.94 2.73 -30.45
CA VAL A 346 -13.99 2.48 -31.54
C VAL A 346 -12.66 1.94 -31.00
N PRO A 347 -12.16 0.78 -31.45
CA PRO A 347 -10.87 0.24 -31.02
C PRO A 347 -9.69 1.00 -31.65
N PRO A 348 -8.50 1.04 -31.02
CA PRO A 348 -7.32 1.76 -31.53
C PRO A 348 -6.54 0.97 -32.60
N ASP A 349 -7.24 0.38 -33.57
CA ASP A 349 -6.67 -0.56 -34.57
C ASP A 349 -6.13 0.13 -35.84
N THR A 350 -6.62 1.32 -36.19
CA THR A 350 -6.13 2.13 -37.31
C THR A 350 -5.38 3.38 -36.84
N PRO A 351 -4.51 4.00 -37.67
CA PRO A 351 -3.84 5.26 -37.32
C PRO A 351 -4.81 6.37 -36.91
N VAL A 352 -5.92 6.53 -37.63
CA VAL A 352 -6.97 7.52 -37.35
C VAL A 352 -7.62 7.26 -35.98
N ARG A 353 -7.94 6.00 -35.66
CA ARG A 353 -8.52 5.64 -34.36
C ARG A 353 -7.50 5.73 -33.22
N ARG A 354 -6.22 5.43 -33.47
CA ARG A 354 -5.12 5.67 -32.50
C ARG A 354 -4.97 7.16 -32.19
N TYR A 355 -5.06 8.03 -33.19
CA TYR A 355 -5.11 9.49 -32.98
C TYR A 355 -6.30 9.90 -32.10
N ALA A 356 -7.49 9.36 -32.38
CA ALA A 356 -8.68 9.61 -31.58
C ALA A 356 -8.48 9.22 -30.10
N TRP A 357 -7.90 8.04 -29.85
CA TRP A 357 -7.56 7.57 -28.51
C TRP A 357 -6.53 8.47 -27.81
N ALA A 358 -5.40 8.75 -28.47
CA ALA A 358 -4.32 9.56 -27.91
C ALA A 358 -4.81 10.95 -27.50
N LYS A 359 -5.59 11.60 -28.36
CA LYS A 359 -6.15 12.93 -28.10
C LYS A 359 -7.15 12.92 -26.96
N SER A 360 -7.94 11.85 -26.84
CA SER A 360 -8.95 11.72 -25.79
C SER A 360 -8.35 11.40 -24.42
N LEU A 361 -7.27 10.60 -24.39
CA LEU A 361 -6.48 10.40 -23.18
C LEU A 361 -5.85 11.72 -22.71
N THR A 362 -5.28 12.51 -23.63
CA THR A 362 -4.72 13.84 -23.32
C THR A 362 -5.79 14.79 -22.77
N PHE A 363 -6.97 14.82 -23.40
CA PHE A 363 -8.11 15.62 -22.94
C PHE A 363 -8.55 15.21 -21.53
N MET A 364 -8.61 13.90 -21.24
CA MET A 364 -8.95 13.40 -19.92
C MET A 364 -7.92 13.77 -18.86
N ARG A 365 -6.63 13.61 -19.15
CA ARG A 365 -5.53 13.99 -18.25
C ARG A 365 -5.54 15.48 -17.93
N THR A 366 -5.79 16.31 -18.93
CA THR A 366 -5.90 17.77 -18.78
C THR A 366 -7.14 18.15 -17.96
N SER A 367 -8.28 17.53 -18.23
CA SER A 367 -9.53 17.78 -17.49
C SER A 367 -9.41 17.36 -16.01
N MET A 368 -8.78 16.21 -15.75
CA MET A 368 -8.49 15.76 -14.38
C MET A 368 -7.51 16.70 -13.67
N GLN A 369 -6.47 17.19 -14.35
CA GLN A 369 -5.54 18.17 -13.79
C GLN A 369 -6.30 19.41 -13.29
N GLN A 370 -7.25 19.93 -14.08
CA GLN A 370 -8.07 21.09 -13.72
C GLN A 370 -9.04 20.81 -12.56
N GLY A 371 -9.51 19.56 -12.43
CA GLY A 371 -10.44 19.11 -11.39
C GLY A 371 -9.80 18.69 -10.07
N THR A 372 -8.47 18.75 -9.94
CA THR A 372 -7.73 18.25 -8.77
C THR A 372 -6.82 19.33 -8.18
N SER A 373 -6.35 19.12 -6.94
CA SER A 373 -5.50 20.09 -6.23
C SER A 373 -4.00 19.80 -6.39
N ALA A 374 -3.63 18.53 -6.60
CA ALA A 374 -2.25 18.07 -6.72
C ALA A 374 -2.21 16.74 -7.48
N ARG A 375 -1.03 16.31 -7.94
CA ARG A 375 -0.79 14.99 -8.52
C ARG A 375 0.32 14.25 -7.79
N ILE A 376 0.12 12.96 -7.56
CA ILE A 376 1.12 12.02 -7.05
C ILE A 376 1.36 11.00 -8.14
N ALA A 377 2.61 10.78 -8.55
CA ALA A 377 2.95 9.87 -9.64
C ALA A 377 3.98 8.84 -9.20
N MET A 378 3.71 7.58 -9.55
CA MET A 378 4.56 6.43 -9.24
C MET A 378 4.50 5.40 -10.37
N GLY A 379 5.65 4.80 -10.67
CA GLY A 379 5.78 3.79 -11.70
C GLY A 379 5.43 4.34 -13.10
N GLY A 380 4.72 3.55 -13.89
CA GLY A 380 4.28 3.96 -15.23
C GLY A 380 4.96 3.18 -16.35
N ARG A 381 4.15 2.62 -17.24
CA ARG A 381 4.63 1.90 -18.43
C ARG A 381 5.44 2.82 -19.33
N LEU A 382 6.53 2.30 -19.88
CA LEU A 382 7.34 2.98 -20.88
C LEU A 382 7.00 2.53 -22.31
N THR A 383 6.40 1.35 -22.49
CA THR A 383 5.95 0.81 -23.78
C THR A 383 4.44 0.52 -23.76
N ASP A 384 3.88 0.15 -24.92
CA ASP A 384 2.48 -0.30 -25.09
C ASP A 384 1.38 0.68 -24.65
N TYR A 385 1.73 1.94 -24.41
CA TYR A 385 0.79 3.02 -24.15
C TYR A 385 0.07 3.46 -25.44
N LYS A 386 -1.03 4.22 -25.29
CA LYS A 386 -1.93 4.60 -26.40
C LYS A 386 -1.99 6.12 -26.67
N GLY A 387 -1.10 6.89 -26.04
CA GLY A 387 -0.93 8.34 -26.21
C GLY A 387 0.29 8.71 -27.06
N LEU A 388 0.59 10.01 -27.18
CA LEU A 388 1.86 10.48 -27.74
C LEU A 388 3.04 10.14 -26.81
N TRP A 389 2.79 10.24 -25.51
CA TRP A 389 3.75 9.96 -24.45
C TRP A 389 3.23 8.85 -23.51
N PRO A 390 4.13 8.18 -22.78
CA PRO A 390 3.77 7.35 -21.63
C PRO A 390 2.79 8.07 -20.71
N GLY A 391 1.78 7.35 -20.21
CA GLY A 391 0.64 8.00 -19.55
C GLY A 391 1.00 8.79 -18.29
N VAL A 392 1.74 8.17 -17.38
CA VAL A 392 2.22 8.80 -16.14
C VAL A 392 3.20 9.95 -16.44
N LEU A 393 4.02 9.82 -17.50
CA LEU A 393 4.90 10.91 -17.95
C LEU A 393 4.08 12.11 -18.42
N GLU A 394 3.09 11.90 -19.28
CA GLU A 394 2.23 12.97 -19.79
C GLU A 394 1.45 13.67 -18.67
N GLU A 395 0.92 12.90 -17.72
CA GLU A 395 0.24 13.42 -16.54
C GLU A 395 1.16 14.30 -15.68
N GLY A 396 2.40 13.87 -15.47
CA GLY A 396 3.41 14.68 -14.80
C GLY A 396 3.74 15.97 -15.55
N ILE A 397 3.94 15.91 -16.88
CA ILE A 397 4.23 17.07 -17.73
C ILE A 397 3.06 18.08 -17.70
N ILE A 398 1.82 17.59 -17.81
CA ILE A 398 0.61 18.41 -17.75
C ILE A 398 0.54 19.14 -16.41
N THR A 399 0.76 18.43 -15.28
CA THR A 399 0.78 19.02 -13.94
C THR A 399 1.92 20.05 -13.78
N LEU A 400 3.13 19.75 -14.24
CA LEU A 400 4.28 20.67 -14.21
C LEU A 400 4.01 21.96 -14.97
N ARG A 401 3.47 21.85 -16.19
CA ARG A 401 3.16 23.02 -17.04
C ARG A 401 2.05 23.88 -16.44
N ALA A 402 1.09 23.27 -15.75
CA ALA A 402 0.06 23.98 -15.01
C ALA A 402 0.56 24.63 -13.71
N GLY A 403 1.80 24.35 -13.29
CA GLY A 403 2.34 24.81 -12.01
C GLY A 403 1.59 24.22 -10.82
N GLN A 404 0.92 23.08 -10.98
CA GLN A 404 0.22 22.40 -9.90
C GLN A 404 1.21 21.55 -9.09
N PRO A 405 1.01 21.37 -7.76
CA PRO A 405 1.86 20.50 -6.95
C PRO A 405 2.00 19.09 -7.52
N LEU A 406 3.24 18.66 -7.76
CA LEU A 406 3.59 17.32 -8.24
C LEU A 406 4.47 16.58 -7.23
N TYR A 407 4.06 15.38 -6.82
CA TYR A 407 4.84 14.49 -5.98
C TYR A 407 5.30 13.31 -6.84
N LEU A 408 6.62 13.16 -7.01
CA LEU A 408 7.22 12.08 -7.81
C LEU A 408 7.83 11.01 -6.89
N LEU A 409 7.32 9.79 -7.00
CA LEU A 409 7.82 8.63 -6.26
C LEU A 409 8.66 7.78 -7.22
N GLY A 410 9.98 8.02 -7.19
CA GLY A 410 10.94 7.47 -8.16
C GLY A 410 11.55 6.13 -7.78
N LEU A 411 11.15 5.54 -6.66
CA LEU A 411 11.71 4.29 -6.13
C LEU A 411 11.47 3.09 -7.06
N PHE A 412 10.29 2.99 -7.67
CA PHE A 412 9.89 1.82 -8.47
C PHE A 412 10.14 1.96 -9.98
N GLY A 413 10.95 2.92 -10.41
CA GLY A 413 11.23 3.11 -11.83
C GLY A 413 10.04 3.67 -12.63
N GLY A 414 9.98 3.29 -13.91
CA GLY A 414 8.92 3.65 -14.85
C GLY A 414 8.94 5.11 -15.28
N ALA A 415 7.82 5.54 -15.86
CA ALA A 415 7.64 6.89 -16.39
C ALA A 415 7.76 8.00 -15.31
N ALA A 416 7.42 7.73 -14.05
CA ALA A 416 7.64 8.65 -12.94
C ALA A 416 9.14 8.88 -12.68
N ARG A 417 9.95 7.81 -12.70
CA ARG A 417 11.41 7.91 -12.58
C ARG A 417 12.04 8.57 -13.81
N LEU A 418 11.56 8.26 -15.01
CA LEU A 418 11.98 8.92 -16.25
C LEU A 418 11.80 10.44 -16.13
N LEU A 419 10.63 10.92 -15.70
CA LEU A 419 10.38 12.34 -15.50
C LEU A 419 11.36 12.96 -14.50
N LEU A 420 11.57 12.30 -13.36
CA LEU A 420 12.49 12.76 -12.32
C LEU A 420 13.93 12.87 -12.84
N ASP A 421 14.42 11.84 -13.54
CA ASP A 421 15.79 11.80 -14.06
C ASP A 421 16.02 12.94 -15.06
N VAL A 422 15.07 13.17 -15.97
CA VAL A 422 15.16 14.25 -16.97
C VAL A 422 15.10 15.62 -16.31
N LEU A 423 14.26 15.83 -15.28
CA LEU A 423 14.27 17.07 -14.48
C LEU A 423 15.63 17.31 -13.82
N ARG A 424 16.35 16.25 -13.44
CA ARG A 424 17.72 16.33 -12.89
C ARG A 424 18.81 16.48 -13.96
N GLY A 425 18.43 16.60 -15.23
CA GLY A 425 19.37 16.68 -16.36
C GLY A 425 20.04 15.34 -16.70
N ILE A 426 19.54 14.23 -16.17
CA ILE A 426 20.01 12.88 -16.50
C ILE A 426 19.34 12.47 -17.82
N LYS A 427 20.17 12.11 -18.81
CA LYS A 427 19.68 11.63 -20.10
C LYS A 427 19.17 10.19 -19.97
N ARG A 428 18.07 9.91 -20.66
CA ARG A 428 17.40 8.61 -20.68
C ARG A 428 17.08 8.24 -22.13
N ASP A 429 17.38 7.01 -22.52
CA ASP A 429 17.13 6.52 -23.88
C ASP A 429 15.62 6.52 -24.19
N GLU A 430 14.79 6.32 -23.17
CA GLU A 430 13.32 6.27 -23.23
C GLU A 430 12.66 7.63 -23.50
N LEU A 431 13.48 8.68 -23.75
CA LEU A 431 13.03 9.98 -24.21
C LEU A 431 13.88 10.48 -25.39
N THR A 432 14.10 9.59 -26.37
CA THR A 432 14.83 9.88 -27.62
C THR A 432 14.01 9.52 -28.84
N SER A 433 14.26 10.20 -29.97
CA SER A 433 13.61 9.91 -31.25
C SER A 433 13.83 8.45 -31.72
N PRO A 434 15.05 7.86 -31.65
CA PRO A 434 15.25 6.46 -32.02
C PRO A 434 14.43 5.48 -31.19
N TRP A 435 14.37 5.67 -29.87
CA TRP A 435 13.56 4.82 -28.99
C TRP A 435 12.07 4.93 -29.34
N LEU A 436 11.60 6.16 -29.56
CA LEU A 436 10.20 6.42 -29.83
C LEU A 436 9.73 5.84 -31.18
N SER A 437 10.55 5.91 -32.23
CA SER A 437 10.23 5.32 -33.53
C SER A 437 10.32 3.79 -33.52
N ALA A 438 11.01 3.19 -32.55
CA ALA A 438 11.02 1.74 -32.36
C ALA A 438 9.69 1.21 -31.77
N LEU A 439 8.84 2.08 -31.21
CA LEU A 439 7.56 1.67 -30.64
C LEU A 439 6.51 1.41 -31.73
N PRO A 440 5.76 0.28 -31.67
CA PRO A 440 4.74 -0.05 -32.66
C PRO A 440 3.66 1.04 -32.79
N GLY A 441 3.38 1.48 -34.02
CA GLY A 441 2.30 2.44 -34.30
C GLY A 441 2.62 3.91 -33.99
N SER A 442 3.83 4.19 -33.49
CA SER A 442 4.26 5.50 -32.97
C SER A 442 4.46 6.54 -34.06
N ASP A 443 5.06 6.14 -35.19
CA ASP A 443 5.28 7.01 -36.34
C ASP A 443 3.96 7.30 -37.06
N GLU A 444 3.10 6.30 -37.26
CA GLU A 444 1.80 6.49 -37.92
C GLU A 444 0.87 7.39 -37.11
N LEU A 445 0.93 7.30 -35.77
CA LEU A 445 0.21 8.22 -34.89
C LEU A 445 0.69 9.66 -35.09
N ARG A 446 2.00 9.88 -35.12
CA ARG A 446 2.60 11.21 -35.30
C ARG A 446 2.35 11.79 -36.69
N ASP A 447 2.37 10.95 -37.72
CA ASP A 447 1.94 11.32 -39.08
C ASP A 447 0.48 11.77 -39.10
N GLU A 448 -0.40 11.12 -38.34
CA GLU A 448 -1.81 11.52 -38.23
C GLU A 448 -1.96 12.88 -37.53
N TYR A 449 -1.22 13.14 -36.46
CA TYR A 449 -1.16 14.47 -35.83
C TYR A 449 -0.70 15.54 -36.83
N ARG A 450 0.39 15.29 -37.57
CA ARG A 450 0.91 16.21 -38.59
C ARG A 450 -0.08 16.45 -39.73
N ARG A 451 -0.72 15.41 -40.26
CA ARG A 451 -1.76 15.51 -41.30
C ARG A 451 -2.94 16.37 -40.86
N ARG A 452 -3.22 16.42 -39.56
CA ARG A 452 -4.29 17.23 -38.94
C ARG A 452 -3.83 18.61 -38.46
N GLY A 453 -2.61 19.03 -38.84
CA GLY A 453 -2.05 20.33 -38.47
C GLY A 453 -1.76 20.50 -36.98
N GLN A 454 -1.70 19.40 -36.22
CA GLN A 454 -1.37 19.42 -34.81
C GLN A 454 0.15 19.46 -34.64
N THR A 455 0.62 20.23 -33.65
CA THR A 455 2.03 20.33 -33.29
C THR A 455 2.31 19.60 -31.99
N PHE A 456 3.47 18.99 -31.90
CA PHE A 456 3.98 18.31 -30.71
C PHE A 456 5.50 18.39 -30.73
N GLN A 457 6.11 18.36 -29.54
CA GLN A 457 7.56 18.39 -29.40
C GLN A 457 8.19 17.06 -29.80
N THR A 458 9.43 17.11 -30.29
CA THR A 458 10.28 15.92 -30.35
C THR A 458 10.67 15.47 -28.93
N PRO A 459 11.08 14.20 -28.73
CA PRO A 459 11.61 13.75 -27.45
C PRO A 459 12.78 14.62 -26.95
N GLU A 460 13.66 15.05 -27.85
CA GLU A 460 14.81 15.90 -27.53
C GLU A 460 14.38 17.30 -27.08
N GLU A 461 13.40 17.90 -27.76
CA GLU A 461 12.83 19.20 -27.38
C GLU A 461 12.15 19.13 -26.01
N LEU A 462 11.38 18.06 -25.75
CA LEU A 462 10.72 17.83 -24.47
C LEU A 462 11.75 17.59 -23.36
N SER A 463 12.78 16.79 -23.62
CA SER A 463 13.88 16.52 -22.68
C SER A 463 14.62 17.81 -22.32
N ALA A 464 14.93 18.65 -23.31
CA ALA A 464 15.56 19.94 -23.09
C ALA A 464 14.69 20.90 -22.26
N GLU A 465 13.38 20.98 -22.54
CA GLU A 465 12.43 21.77 -21.74
C GLU A 465 12.42 21.32 -20.28
N LEU A 466 12.28 20.01 -20.04
CA LEU A 466 12.20 19.44 -18.70
C LEU A 466 13.50 19.65 -17.92
N ALA A 467 14.65 19.38 -18.52
CA ALA A 467 15.95 19.64 -17.90
C ALA A 467 16.15 21.13 -17.57
N GLN A 468 15.71 22.04 -18.46
CA GLN A 468 15.78 23.48 -18.21
C GLN A 468 14.90 23.88 -17.02
N ARG A 469 13.67 23.34 -16.91
CA ARG A 469 12.78 23.61 -15.78
C ARG A 469 13.39 23.11 -14.46
N GLY A 470 13.93 21.89 -14.47
CA GLY A 470 14.51 21.26 -13.29
C GLY A 470 15.86 21.85 -12.83
N ALA A 471 16.54 22.63 -13.67
CA ALA A 471 17.74 23.37 -13.27
C ALA A 471 17.53 24.35 -12.09
N SER A 472 16.28 24.67 -11.77
CA SER A 472 15.89 25.49 -10.60
C SER A 472 15.77 24.70 -9.28
N GLY A 473 16.04 23.39 -9.29
CA GLY A 473 15.88 22.48 -8.17
C GLY A 473 14.51 21.78 -8.14
N LEU A 474 14.44 20.59 -7.53
CA LEU A 474 13.21 19.81 -7.41
C LEU A 474 12.13 20.55 -6.63
N SER A 475 12.50 21.23 -5.54
CA SER A 475 11.55 22.01 -4.72
C SER A 475 10.80 23.06 -5.55
N THR A 476 11.53 23.80 -6.39
CA THR A 476 10.97 24.85 -7.24
C THR A 476 10.11 24.26 -8.36
N VAL A 477 10.65 23.29 -9.10
CA VAL A 477 9.99 22.77 -10.31
C VAL A 477 8.76 21.92 -10.01
N LEU A 478 8.80 21.11 -8.95
CA LEU A 478 7.68 20.26 -8.53
C LEU A 478 6.59 21.07 -7.82
N ASN A 479 6.94 22.26 -7.31
CA ASN A 479 6.03 23.21 -6.70
C ASN A 479 5.11 22.61 -5.62
N ASN A 480 5.65 21.64 -4.87
CA ASN A 480 4.85 20.75 -4.03
C ASN A 480 4.92 21.06 -2.52
N GLY A 481 5.54 22.19 -2.16
CA GLY A 481 5.65 22.66 -0.78
C GLY A 481 6.69 21.92 0.07
N LEU A 482 7.49 21.04 -0.55
CA LEU A 482 8.62 20.36 0.10
C LEU A 482 9.94 21.07 -0.22
N SER A 483 10.88 21.03 0.71
CA SER A 483 12.27 21.43 0.48
C SER A 483 13.00 20.49 -0.50
N GLU A 484 14.21 20.86 -0.91
CA GLU A 484 15.01 20.01 -1.81
C GLU A 484 15.32 18.66 -1.14
N ASP A 485 15.79 18.67 0.11
CA ASP A 485 16.11 17.46 0.87
C ASP A 485 14.90 16.56 1.08
N GLU A 486 13.71 17.14 1.33
CA GLU A 486 12.47 16.38 1.48
C GLU A 486 11.98 15.79 0.16
N ASN A 487 12.21 16.46 -0.97
CA ASN A 487 11.95 15.87 -2.28
C ASN A 487 12.93 14.72 -2.58
N ILE A 488 14.20 14.87 -2.21
CA ILE A 488 15.19 13.79 -2.31
C ILE A 488 14.78 12.62 -1.42
N GLU A 489 14.30 12.87 -0.21
CA GLU A 489 13.78 11.84 0.69
C GLU A 489 12.57 11.14 0.07
N LEU A 490 11.56 11.90 -0.37
CA LEU A 490 10.33 11.39 -0.97
C LEU A 490 10.60 10.46 -2.17
N VAL A 491 11.57 10.83 -3.00
CA VAL A 491 11.96 10.07 -4.20
C VAL A 491 12.51 8.68 -3.86
N ASN A 492 13.21 8.54 -2.73
CA ASN A 492 13.95 7.33 -2.37
C ASN A 492 13.31 6.55 -1.21
N ALA A 493 12.27 7.10 -0.58
CA ALA A 493 11.62 6.46 0.55
C ALA A 493 10.85 5.21 0.12
N ASP A 494 10.98 4.15 0.92
CA ASP A 494 10.31 2.86 0.80
C ASP A 494 9.21 2.67 1.86
N ASP A 495 9.03 3.64 2.76
CA ASP A 495 7.99 3.69 3.78
C ASP A 495 6.79 4.52 3.28
N PRO A 496 5.62 3.90 2.98
CA PRO A 496 4.45 4.61 2.50
C PRO A 496 3.92 5.63 3.52
N GLN A 497 4.10 5.41 4.83
CA GLN A 497 3.65 6.37 5.83
C GLN A 497 4.50 7.62 5.84
N ARG A 498 5.82 7.45 5.74
CA ARG A 498 6.74 8.59 5.64
C ARG A 498 6.47 9.38 4.36
N ILE A 499 6.26 8.70 3.24
CA ILE A 499 5.89 9.31 1.96
C ILE A 499 4.61 10.12 2.09
N VAL A 500 3.56 9.56 2.68
CA VAL A 500 2.31 10.29 2.86
C VAL A 500 2.47 11.45 3.83
N ALA A 501 3.21 11.29 4.93
CA ALA A 501 3.51 12.40 5.85
C ALA A 501 4.20 13.58 5.13
N LEU A 502 5.15 13.31 4.23
CA LEU A 502 5.76 14.33 3.37
C LEU A 502 4.73 14.94 2.40
N ILE A 503 3.93 14.13 1.71
CA ILE A 503 2.88 14.63 0.81
C ILE A 503 1.92 15.56 1.56
N LEU A 504 1.40 15.14 2.73
CA LEU A 504 0.48 15.96 3.52
C LEU A 504 1.14 17.25 4.04
N LYS A 505 2.42 17.20 4.42
CA LYS A 505 3.20 18.39 4.77
C LYS A 505 3.31 19.35 3.58
N GLY A 506 3.65 18.83 2.41
CA GLY A 506 3.75 19.62 1.18
C GLY A 506 2.42 20.26 0.79
N LEU A 507 1.34 19.47 0.80
CA LEU A 507 -0.01 19.92 0.50
C LEU A 507 -0.43 21.05 1.44
N ARG A 508 -0.19 20.88 2.75
CA ARG A 508 -0.46 21.93 3.74
C ARG A 508 0.37 23.17 3.49
N SER A 509 1.67 23.03 3.22
CA SER A 509 2.55 24.19 3.03
C SER A 509 2.21 24.96 1.76
N LYS A 510 1.71 24.29 0.72
CA LYS A 510 1.48 24.87 -0.59
C LYS A 510 0.06 25.38 -0.82
N LEU A 511 -0.93 24.71 -0.24
CA LEU A 511 -2.35 24.92 -0.54
C LEU A 511 -3.18 25.30 0.70
N ALA A 512 -2.56 25.40 1.89
CA ALA A 512 -3.22 26.09 2.99
C ALA A 512 -3.25 27.61 2.72
N PRO A 513 -4.36 28.29 3.09
CA PRO A 513 -4.51 29.73 2.90
C PRO A 513 -3.55 30.56 3.74
#